data_AF-A0A933S2Z8-F1
#
_entry.id   AF-A0A933S2Z8-F1
#
_cell.length_a   1.000
_cell.length_b   1.000
_cell.length_c   1.000
_cell.angle_alpha   90.00
_cell.angle_beta   90.00
_cell.angle_gamma   90.00
#
_symmetry.space_group_name_H-M   'P 1'
#
loop_
_entity.id
_entity.type
_entity.pdbx_description
1 polymer ?
#
loop_
_entity_poly.entity_id
_entity_poly.type
_entity_poly.pdbx_seq_one_letter_code
_entity_poly.pdbx_strand_id
1 'polypeptide(L)'
;MSVRVNQEYVNDTAKLMIHRLIARAIGRDPSLVQKAQTSLDRSSQRYQGYSFVREWSDLLGLPPSNVRRLLTSRDEEMTRLRLSSPFVLAEGIDFGDEALRRRIWKAAKRVAQRSARREPTDLQRMSA
;
A
#
# COMPACT_ATOMS: atom_id res chain seq x y z
N MET A 1 -22.73 20.15 -5.88
CA MET A 1 -21.66 19.68 -6.77
C MET A 1 -21.18 18.30 -6.32
N SER A 2 -21.48 17.26 -7.10
CA SER A 2 -20.95 15.91 -6.84
C SER A 2 -19.48 15.90 -7.26
N VAL A 3 -18.57 15.97 -6.29
CA VAL A 3 -17.14 15.75 -6.54
C VAL A 3 -17.02 14.31 -7.04
N ARG A 4 -16.80 14.13 -8.35
CA ARG A 4 -16.42 12.83 -8.92
C ARG A 4 -15.06 12.48 -8.34
N VAL A 5 -15.05 11.72 -7.26
CA VAL A 5 -13.82 11.23 -6.64
C VAL A 5 -13.18 10.27 -7.63
N ASN A 6 -11.94 10.54 -8.04
CA ASN A 6 -11.18 9.63 -8.90
C ASN A 6 -11.07 8.25 -8.22
N GLN A 7 -11.62 7.22 -8.85
CA GLN A 7 -11.64 5.86 -8.32
C GLN A 7 -10.22 5.28 -8.19
N GLU A 8 -9.32 5.63 -9.10
CA GLU A 8 -7.90 5.22 -9.06
C GLU A 8 -7.23 5.76 -7.80
N TYR A 9 -7.43 7.05 -7.51
CA TYR A 9 -6.92 7.69 -6.30
C TYR A 9 -7.46 7.04 -5.01
N VAL A 10 -8.73 6.64 -4.99
CA VAL A 10 -9.32 5.88 -3.87
C VAL A 10 -8.66 4.52 -3.73
N ASN A 11 -8.48 3.80 -4.83
CA ASN A 11 -7.83 2.49 -4.83
C ASN A 11 -6.39 2.57 -4.35
N ASP A 12 -5.62 3.56 -4.79
CA ASP A 12 -4.22 3.72 -4.37
C ASP A 12 -4.12 4.15 -2.91
N THR A 13 -5.03 5.01 -2.46
CA THR A 13 -5.16 5.34 -1.04
C THR A 13 -5.49 4.10 -0.20
N ALA A 14 -6.38 3.22 -0.69
CA ALA A 14 -6.70 1.97 -0.01
C ALA A 14 -5.49 1.03 0.08
N LYS A 15 -4.72 0.86 -1.02
CA LYS A 15 -3.48 0.07 -1.02
C LYS A 15 -2.44 0.62 -0.05
N LEU A 16 -2.27 1.94 0.01
CA LEU A 16 -1.39 2.60 0.98
C LEU A 16 -1.86 2.38 2.42
N MET A 17 -3.17 2.44 2.68
CA MET A 17 -3.73 2.14 4.00
C MET A 17 -3.42 0.69 4.42
N ILE A 18 -3.55 -0.26 3.50
CA ILE A 18 -3.20 -1.67 3.71
C ILE A 18 -1.71 -1.80 4.08
N HIS A 19 -0.81 -1.20 3.30
CA HIS A 19 0.64 -1.23 3.60
C HIS A 19 0.99 -0.60 4.94
N ARG A 20 0.27 0.44 5.38
CA ARG A 20 0.43 1.02 6.72
C ARG A 20 -0.05 0.10 7.83
N LEU A 21 -1.05 -0.74 7.59
CA LEU A 21 -1.48 -1.76 8.55
C LEU A 21 -0.42 -2.86 8.66
N ILE A 22 0.09 -3.34 7.52
CA ILE A 22 1.20 -4.30 7.45
C ILE A 22 2.44 -3.77 8.17
N ALA A 23 2.86 -2.53 7.89
CA ALA A 23 4.01 -1.92 8.55
C ALA A 23 3.84 -1.79 10.08
N ARG A 24 2.61 -1.63 10.57
CA ARG A 24 2.34 -1.69 12.01
C ARG A 24 2.39 -3.11 12.54
N ALA A 25 1.87 -4.08 11.80
CA ALA A 25 1.93 -5.50 12.16
C ALA A 25 3.38 -5.99 12.23
N ILE A 26 4.23 -5.66 11.26
CA ILE A 26 5.67 -5.98 11.27
C ILE A 26 6.37 -5.40 12.51
N GLY A 27 5.93 -4.23 12.98
CA GLY A 27 6.47 -3.64 14.20
C GLY A 27 6.17 -4.45 15.47
N ARG A 28 5.11 -5.27 15.46
CA ARG A 28 4.74 -6.17 16.56
C ARG A 28 5.29 -7.57 16.36
N ASP A 29 5.31 -8.03 15.11
CA ASP A 29 5.77 -9.34 14.69
C ASP A 29 6.69 -9.21 13.46
N PRO A 30 8.02 -9.15 13.67
CA PRO A 30 8.98 -9.09 12.58
C PRO A 30 8.98 -10.34 11.66
N SER A 31 8.46 -11.48 12.10
CA SER A 31 8.42 -12.72 11.30
C SER A 31 7.55 -12.57 10.04
N LEU A 32 6.66 -11.58 10.02
CA LEU A 32 5.83 -11.26 8.85
C LEU A 32 6.65 -10.91 7.61
N VAL A 33 7.88 -10.40 7.76
CA VAL A 33 8.79 -10.16 6.63
C VAL A 33 9.24 -11.48 6.01
N GLN A 34 9.62 -12.45 6.84
CA GLN A 34 10.03 -13.79 6.39
C GLN A 34 8.85 -14.53 5.73
N LYS A 35 7.65 -14.43 6.32
CA LYS A 35 6.43 -14.99 5.72
C LYS A 35 6.13 -14.39 4.35
N ALA A 36 6.30 -13.08 4.20
CA ALA A 36 6.14 -12.40 2.91
C ALA A 36 7.18 -12.86 1.88
N GLN A 37 8.43 -13.11 2.32
CA GLN A 37 9.47 -13.65 1.46
C GLN A 37 9.14 -15.06 0.97
N THR A 38 8.67 -15.95 1.87
CA THR A 38 8.19 -17.28 1.48
C THR A 38 7.01 -17.20 0.49
N SER A 39 6.09 -16.25 0.68
CA SER A 39 4.98 -16.03 -0.25
C SER A 39 5.47 -15.55 -1.62
N LEU A 40 6.44 -14.63 -1.62
CA LEU A 40 7.06 -14.14 -2.84
C LEU A 40 7.75 -15.29 -3.59
N ASP A 41 8.55 -16.11 -2.90
CA ASP A 41 9.25 -17.26 -3.48
C ASP A 41 8.29 -18.25 -4.13
N ARG A 42 7.17 -18.57 -3.46
CA ARG A 42 6.11 -19.43 -4.03
C ARG A 42 5.51 -18.82 -5.32
N SER A 43 5.27 -17.52 -5.32
CA SER A 43 4.72 -16.83 -6.48
C SER A 43 5.75 -16.56 -7.58
N SER A 44 7.04 -16.52 -7.24
CA SER A 44 8.14 -16.19 -8.16
C SER A 44 8.23 -17.17 -9.31
N GLN A 45 7.85 -18.44 -9.10
CA GLN A 45 7.79 -19.47 -10.13
C GLN A 45 6.78 -19.10 -11.23
N ARG A 46 5.67 -18.45 -10.87
CA ARG A 46 4.64 -18.01 -11.81
C ARG A 46 4.99 -16.69 -12.50
N TYR A 47 5.76 -15.85 -11.83
CA TYR A 47 6.12 -14.50 -12.29
C TYR A 47 7.62 -14.39 -12.63
N GLN A 48 8.23 -15.50 -13.07
CA GLN A 48 9.64 -15.53 -13.42
C GLN A 48 9.93 -14.51 -14.53
N GLY A 49 10.97 -13.69 -14.34
CA GLY A 49 11.37 -12.65 -15.29
C GLY A 49 10.72 -11.28 -15.09
N TYR A 50 9.73 -11.16 -14.19
CA TYR A 50 9.16 -9.85 -13.86
C TYR A 50 10.05 -9.09 -12.85
N SER A 51 10.29 -7.80 -13.11
CA SER A 51 11.19 -6.97 -12.28
C SER A 51 10.72 -6.87 -10.83
N PHE A 52 9.41 -6.82 -10.59
CA PHE A 52 8.85 -6.67 -9.26
C PHE A 52 9.23 -7.82 -8.32
N VAL A 53 9.52 -9.01 -8.84
CA VAL A 53 9.94 -10.15 -8.01
C VAL A 53 11.30 -9.87 -7.37
N ARG A 54 12.24 -9.35 -8.15
CA ARG A 54 13.57 -8.95 -7.64
C ARG A 54 13.44 -7.75 -6.70
N GLU A 55 12.70 -6.73 -7.11
CA GLU A 55 12.49 -5.51 -6.31
C GLU A 55 11.89 -5.82 -4.93
N TRP A 56 10.88 -6.71 -4.87
CA TRP A 56 10.32 -7.15 -3.59
C TRP A 56 11.29 -8.02 -2.79
N SER A 57 12.07 -8.88 -3.44
CA SER A 57 13.09 -9.70 -2.75
C SER A 57 14.15 -8.81 -2.09
N ASP A 58 14.66 -7.82 -2.82
CA ASP A 58 15.65 -6.86 -2.32
C ASP A 58 15.09 -6.05 -1.15
N LEU A 59 13.84 -5.58 -1.26
CA LEU A 59 13.16 -4.86 -0.19
C LEU A 59 12.96 -5.74 1.05
N LEU A 60 12.47 -6.97 0.89
CA LEU A 60 12.21 -7.89 2.00
C LEU A 60 13.49 -8.42 2.65
N GLY A 61 14.63 -8.35 1.96
CA GLY A 61 15.96 -8.63 2.52
C GLY A 61 16.48 -7.56 3.48
N LEU A 62 15.81 -6.40 3.56
CA LEU A 62 16.19 -5.33 4.49
C LEU A 62 15.76 -5.63 5.93
N PRO A 63 16.37 -4.96 6.93
CA PRO A 63 15.88 -5.00 8.31
C PRO A 63 14.39 -4.65 8.40
N PRO A 64 13.60 -5.30 9.28
CA PRO A 64 12.16 -5.06 9.39
C PRO A 64 11.79 -3.58 9.61
N SER A 65 12.61 -2.80 10.30
CA SER A 65 12.44 -1.35 10.45
C SER A 65 12.48 -0.59 9.11
N ASN A 66 13.39 -0.97 8.22
CA ASN A 66 13.53 -0.37 6.90
C ASN A 66 12.37 -0.78 5.97
N VAL A 67 11.98 -2.06 6.01
CA VAL A 67 10.79 -2.56 5.29
C VAL A 67 9.56 -1.74 5.68
N ARG A 68 9.33 -1.55 6.99
CA ARG A 68 8.21 -0.74 7.50
C ARG A 68 8.22 0.69 6.96
N ARG A 69 9.39 1.34 6.95
CA ARG A 69 9.54 2.70 6.43
C ARG A 69 9.14 2.75 4.95
N LEU A 70 9.71 1.86 4.12
CA LEU A 70 9.47 1.82 2.67
C LEU A 70 8.01 1.50 2.34
N LEU A 71 7.39 0.53 3.02
CA LEU A 71 5.97 0.19 2.83
C LEU A 71 5.05 1.41 2.99
N THR A 72 5.40 2.34 3.87
CA THR A 72 4.60 3.55 4.12
C THR A 72 4.96 4.76 3.25
N SER A 73 6.02 4.66 2.44
CA SER A 73 6.53 5.76 1.62
C SER A 73 5.57 6.14 0.49
N ARG A 74 5.60 7.38 0.02
CA ARG A 74 4.79 7.82 -1.14
C ARG A 74 5.57 7.84 -2.44
N ASP A 75 6.79 7.30 -2.44
CA ASP A 75 7.65 7.27 -3.62
C ASP A 75 6.98 6.50 -4.77
N GLU A 76 7.28 6.92 -6.00
CA GLU A 76 6.69 6.35 -7.22
C GLU A 76 6.97 4.85 -7.35
N GLU A 77 8.20 4.44 -7.02
CA GLU A 77 8.61 3.03 -7.03
C GLU A 77 7.77 2.19 -6.06
N MET A 78 7.59 2.66 -4.82
CA MET A 78 6.74 1.98 -3.84
C MET A 78 5.26 2.00 -4.24
N THR A 79 4.82 3.02 -4.98
CA THR A 79 3.46 3.10 -5.52
C THR A 79 3.24 2.05 -6.60
N ARG A 80 4.23 1.83 -7.48
CA ARG A 80 4.21 0.74 -8.46
C ARG A 80 4.22 -0.63 -7.77
N LEU A 81 5.13 -0.84 -6.83
CA LEU A 81 5.29 -2.13 -6.13
C LEU A 81 4.03 -2.56 -5.36
N ARG A 82 3.22 -1.61 -4.86
CA ARG A 82 1.93 -1.90 -4.22
C ARG A 82 0.96 -2.71 -5.09
N LEU A 83 1.07 -2.63 -6.41
CA LEU A 83 0.22 -3.38 -7.33
C LEU A 83 0.49 -4.88 -7.27
N SER A 84 1.69 -5.28 -6.87
CA SER A 84 2.16 -6.67 -6.79
C SER A 84 2.59 -7.08 -5.37
N SER A 85 1.96 -6.47 -4.36
CA SER A 85 2.33 -6.66 -2.95
C SER A 85 2.36 -8.15 -2.52
N PRO A 86 3.48 -8.68 -1.98
CA PRO A 86 3.62 -10.09 -1.58
C PRO A 86 2.95 -10.43 -0.24
N PHE A 87 2.42 -9.43 0.48
CA PHE A 87 1.81 -9.58 1.80
C PHE A 87 0.38 -10.17 1.79
N VAL A 88 -0.07 -10.79 0.69
CA VAL A 88 -1.46 -11.28 0.53
C VAL A 88 -1.81 -12.41 1.50
N LEU A 89 -0.82 -13.11 2.05
CA LEU A 89 -0.99 -14.32 2.88
C LEU A 89 -0.25 -14.25 4.23
N ALA A 90 0.22 -13.08 4.65
CA ALA A 90 0.88 -12.97 5.96
C ALA A 90 -0.19 -13.11 7.06
N GLU A 91 -0.24 -14.29 7.69
CA GLU A 91 -1.18 -14.61 8.77
C GLU A 91 -1.35 -13.44 9.76
N GLY A 92 -2.60 -13.05 9.98
CA GLY A 92 -2.98 -11.95 10.87
C GLY A 92 -3.70 -10.79 10.19
N ILE A 93 -3.60 -10.66 8.86
CA ILE A 93 -4.47 -9.78 8.08
C ILE A 93 -5.07 -10.59 6.93
N ASP A 94 -6.25 -11.14 7.17
CA ASP A 94 -7.04 -11.77 6.11
C ASP A 94 -7.54 -10.68 5.17
N PHE A 95 -6.78 -10.40 4.11
CA PHE A 95 -7.25 -9.50 3.08
C PHE A 95 -8.48 -10.06 2.37
N GLY A 96 -8.77 -11.36 2.47
CA GLY A 96 -10.03 -12.01 2.08
C GLY A 96 -11.24 -11.48 2.84
N ASP A 97 -11.08 -10.95 4.05
CA ASP A 97 -12.15 -10.37 4.86
C ASP A 97 -12.80 -9.18 4.14
N GLU A 98 -14.00 -9.44 3.63
CA GLU A 98 -14.79 -8.47 2.91
C GLU A 98 -15.19 -7.27 3.78
N ALA A 99 -15.41 -7.47 5.08
CA ALA A 99 -15.75 -6.40 6.01
C ALA A 99 -14.55 -5.47 6.20
N LEU A 100 -13.34 -6.01 6.37
CA LEU A 100 -12.11 -5.22 6.42
C LEU A 100 -11.89 -4.44 5.12
N ARG A 101 -12.02 -5.09 3.95
CA ARG A 101 -11.90 -4.44 2.64
C ARG A 101 -12.87 -3.26 2.49
N ARG A 102 -14.15 -3.45 2.85
CA ARG A 102 -15.17 -2.40 2.82
C ARG A 102 -14.83 -1.24 3.76
N ARG A 103 -14.32 -1.52 4.97
CA ARG A 103 -13.90 -0.49 5.93
C ARG A 103 -12.73 0.34 5.41
N ILE A 104 -11.71 -0.32 4.84
CA ILE A 104 -10.55 0.35 4.24
C ILE A 104 -11.00 1.22 3.07
N TRP A 105 -11.84 0.70 2.17
CA TRP A 105 -12.34 1.48 1.03
C TRP A 105 -13.14 2.71 1.46
N LYS A 106 -14.03 2.57 2.45
CA LYS A 106 -14.77 3.73 3.02
C LYS A 106 -13.83 4.75 3.65
N ALA A 107 -12.76 4.32 4.31
CA ALA A 107 -11.74 5.23 4.85
C ALA A 107 -10.97 5.94 3.74
N ALA A 108 -10.54 5.21 2.71
CA ALA A 108 -9.84 5.76 1.56
C ALA A 108 -10.69 6.79 0.80
N LYS A 109 -11.97 6.49 0.57
CA LYS A 109 -12.93 7.43 -0.04
C LYS A 109 -13.04 8.73 0.76
N ARG A 110 -13.11 8.66 2.09
CA ARG A 110 -13.14 9.85 2.95
C ARG A 110 -11.87 10.69 2.86
N VAL A 111 -10.70 10.04 2.77
CA VAL A 111 -9.42 10.75 2.57
C VAL A 111 -9.39 11.43 1.21
N ALA A 112 -9.78 10.73 0.14
CA ALA A 112 -9.85 11.30 -1.21
C ALA A 112 -10.80 12.50 -1.30
N GLN A 113 -11.97 12.39 -0.68
CA GLN A 113 -12.92 13.51 -0.59
C GLN A 113 -12.36 14.71 0.17
N ARG A 114 -11.54 14.48 1.21
CA ARG A 114 -10.89 15.57 1.96
C ARG A 114 -9.78 16.22 1.13
N SER A 115 -8.98 15.45 0.39
CA SER A 115 -7.95 15.98 -0.50
C SER A 115 -8.57 16.85 -1.60
N ALA A 116 -9.62 16.34 -2.28
CA ALA A 116 -10.32 17.09 -3.32
C ALA A 116 -11.01 18.38 -2.81
N ARG A 117 -11.36 18.43 -1.52
CA ARG A 117 -11.89 19.65 -0.86
C ARG A 117 -10.81 20.65 -0.47
N ARG A 118 -9.53 20.24 -0.39
CA ARG A 118 -8.39 21.12 -0.08
C ARG A 118 -7.78 21.77 -1.33
N GLU A 119 -8.00 21.20 -2.52
CA GLU A 119 -7.56 21.76 -3.81
C GLU A 119 -8.25 23.05 -4.35
N PRO A 120 -9.20 23.76 -3.70
CA PRO A 120 -9.70 25.02 -4.26
C PRO A 120 -8.91 26.30 -3.90
N THR A 121 -7.88 26.27 -3.03
CA THR A 121 -7.37 27.51 -2.41
C THR A 121 -5.93 27.91 -2.77
N ASP A 122 -5.09 27.02 -3.29
CA ASP A 122 -3.68 27.38 -3.56
C ASP A 122 -3.46 28.14 -4.89
N LEU A 123 -4.45 28.20 -5.78
CA LEU A 123 -4.36 28.97 -7.03
C LEU A 123 -4.80 30.44 -6.91
N GLN A 124 -5.31 30.89 -5.76
CA GLN A 124 -5.76 32.27 -5.55
C GLN A 124 -4.78 33.15 -4.74
N ARG A 125 -3.64 32.60 -4.28
CA ARG A 125 -2.65 33.34 -3.48
C ARG A 125 -1.36 33.73 -4.22
N MET A 126 -1.24 33.44 -5.51
CA MET A 126 -0.07 33.80 -6.34
C MET A 126 -0.34 34.92 -7.36
N SER A 127 -1.41 35.72 -7.16
CA SER A 127 -1.79 36.83 -8.05
C SER A 127 -1.99 38.16 -7.32
N ALA A 128 -1.39 38.34 -6.15
CA ALA A 128 -1.39 39.61 -5.43
C ALA A 128 0.02 40.21 -5.38
#